data_AF-K9QBF6-F1
#
_entry.id   AF-K9QBF6-F1
#
_cell.length_a   1.000
_cell.length_b   1.000
_cell.length_c   1.000
_cell.angle_alpha   90.00
_cell.angle_beta   90.00
_cell.angle_gamma   90.00
#
_symmetry.space_group_name_H-M   'P 1'
#
loop_
_entity.id
_entity.type
_entity.pdbx_description
1 polymer ?
#
loop_
_entity_poly.entity_id
_entity_poly.type
_entity_poly.pdbx_seq_one_letter_code
_entity_poly.pdbx_strand_id
1 'polypeptide(L)' 'MSVDLLILSLICASFFACVSMQIAQGKGRNSALWLVLGFLFGIFAVILVAILPTA' A
#
# COMPACT_ATOMS: atom_id res chain seq x y z
N MET A 1 1.82 -24.26 10.68
CA MET A 1 3.02 -23.41 10.87
C MET A 1 3.36 -22.62 9.60
N SER A 2 3.45 -23.23 8.41
CA SER A 2 3.78 -22.51 7.16
C SER A 2 2.61 -21.71 6.57
N VAL A 3 1.39 -22.22 6.68
CA VAL A 3 0.18 -21.60 6.08
C VAL A 3 -0.25 -20.35 6.85
N ASP A 4 -0.09 -20.38 8.17
CA ASP A 4 -0.43 -19.28 9.08
C ASP A 4 0.41 -18.01 8.78
N LEU A 5 1.71 -18.20 8.52
CA LEU A 5 2.63 -17.13 8.13
C LEU A 5 2.30 -16.56 6.74
N LEU A 6 1.91 -17.40 5.79
CA LEU A 6 1.48 -16.95 4.46
C LEU A 6 0.22 -16.10 4.53
N ILE A 7 -0.77 -16.51 5.32
CA ILE A 7 -2.01 -15.76 5.53
C ILE A 7 -1.70 -14.41 6.19
N LEU A 8 -0.87 -14.40 7.23
CA LEU A 8 -0.51 -13.17 7.96
C LEU A 8 0.25 -12.18 7.07
N SER A 9 1.19 -12.69 6.26
CA SER A 9 1.89 -11.91 5.22
C SER A 9 0.92 -11.29 4.21
N LEU A 10 -0.04 -12.08 3.72
CA LEU A 10 -1.02 -11.61 2.73
C LEU A 10 -1.94 -10.53 3.29
N ILE A 11 -2.38 -10.68 4.55
CA ILE A 11 -3.22 -9.69 5.24
C ILE A 11 -2.43 -8.39 5.45
N CYS A 12 -1.18 -8.48 5.92
CA CYS A 12 -0.33 -7.30 6.07
C CYS A 12 -0.10 -6.58 4.74
N ALA A 13 0.23 -7.30 3.67
CA ALA A 13 0.45 -6.70 2.35
C ALA A 13 -0.81 -6.02 1.81
N SER A 14 -1.97 -6.65 1.99
CA SER A 14 -3.27 -6.08 1.59
C SER A 14 -3.62 -4.81 2.38
N PHE A 15 -3.29 -4.79 3.67
CA PHE A 15 -3.50 -3.61 4.52
C PHE A 15 -2.66 -2.42 4.04
N PHE A 16 -1.36 -2.62 3.78
CA PHE A 16 -0.48 -1.56 3.27
C PHE A 16 -0.92 -1.07 1.87
N ALA A 17 -1.36 -1.98 1.00
CA ALA A 17 -1.91 -1.65 -0.30
C ALA A 17 -3.14 -0.73 -0.18
N CYS A 18 -4.11 -1.08 0.67
CA CYS A 18 -5.30 -0.26 0.91
C CYS A 18 -4.97 1.13 1.49
N VAL A 19 -4.05 1.20 2.46
CA VAL A 19 -3.63 2.48 3.05
C VAL A 19 -2.98 3.38 2.00
N SER A 20 -2.07 2.84 1.19
CA SER A 20 -1.42 3.60 0.11
C SER A 20 -2.42 4.10 -0.94
N MET A 21 -3.42 3.29 -1.28
CA MET A 21 -4.50 3.65 -2.21
C MET A 21 -5.34 4.82 -1.68
N GLN A 22 -5.75 4.77 -0.41
CA GLN A 22 -6.55 5.85 0.19
C GLN A 22 -5.78 7.17 0.24
N ILE A 23 -4.50 7.14 0.61
CA ILE A 23 -3.68 8.35 0.62
C ILE A 23 -3.49 8.87 -0.81
N ALA A 24 -3.25 7.98 -1.78
CA ALA A 24 -3.15 8.38 -3.20
C ALA A 24 -4.45 9.03 -3.71
N GLN A 25 -5.61 8.47 -3.36
CA GLN A 25 -6.93 9.03 -3.70
C GLN A 25 -7.14 10.40 -3.09
N GLY A 26 -6.83 10.56 -1.80
CA GLY A 26 -6.91 11.86 -1.12
C GLY A 26 -6.01 12.92 -1.74
N LYS A 27 -4.94 12.51 -2.44
CA LYS A 27 -4.01 13.39 -3.15
C LYS A 27 -4.29 13.54 -4.65
N GLY A 28 -5.43 13.06 -5.16
CA GLY A 28 -5.79 13.15 -6.59
C GLY A 28 -4.90 12.33 -7.53
N ARG A 29 -4.16 11.34 -7.00
CA ARG A 29 -3.27 10.47 -7.78
C ARG A 29 -3.96 9.17 -8.19
N ASN A 30 -3.37 8.52 -9.21
CA ASN A 30 -3.86 7.23 -9.71
C ASN A 30 -3.76 6.15 -8.60
N SER A 31 -4.92 5.77 -8.10
CA SER A 31 -5.09 4.88 -6.96
C SER A 31 -4.66 3.45 -7.29
N ALA A 32 -4.87 3.01 -8.53
CA ALA A 32 -4.52 1.66 -8.96
C ALA A 32 -3.00 1.45 -8.98
N LEU A 33 -2.25 2.46 -9.46
CA LEU A 33 -0.78 2.41 -9.45
C LEU A 33 -0.23 2.34 -8.01
N TRP A 34 -0.78 3.14 -7.10
CA TRP A 34 -0.34 3.14 -5.71
C TRP A 34 -0.75 1.89 -4.95
N LEU A 35 -1.89 1.29 -5.25
CA LEU A 35 -2.31 0.00 -4.67
C LEU A 35 -1.30 -1.10 -5.01
N VAL A 36 -0.91 -1.21 -6.28
CA VAL A 36 0.10 -2.19 -6.73
C VAL A 36 1.45 -1.90 -6.07
N LEU A 37 1.83 -0.63 -5.97
CA LEU A 37 3.06 -0.21 -5.28
C LEU A 37 3.04 -0.57 -3.79
N GLY A 38 1.91 -0.32 -3.12
CA GLY A 38 1.67 -0.67 -1.70
C GLY A 38 1.71 -2.16 -1.44
N PHE A 39 1.24 -2.97 -2.37
CA PHE A 39 1.33 -4.42 -2.28
C PHE A 39 2.75 -4.93 -2.48
N LEU A 40 3.51 -4.35 -3.43
CA LEU A 40 4.84 -4.81 -3.81
C LEU A 40 5.95 -4.31 -2.87
N PHE A 41 5.87 -3.04 -2.46
CA PHE A 41 6.85 -2.37 -1.61
C PHE A 41 6.42 -2.24 -0.14
N GLY A 42 5.17 -2.62 0.18
CA GLY A 42 4.65 -2.57 1.55
C GLY A 42 4.72 -1.18 2.16
N ILE A 43 5.41 -1.08 3.29
CA ILE A 43 5.51 0.17 4.07
C ILE A 43 6.24 1.30 3.33
N PHE A 44 7.19 0.97 2.45
CA PHE A 44 7.95 1.99 1.69
C PHE A 44 7.04 2.79 0.76
N ALA A 45 6.06 2.15 0.12
CA ALA A 45 5.09 2.83 -0.72
C ALA A 45 4.17 3.75 0.10
N VAL A 46 3.74 3.33 1.29
CA VAL A 46 2.96 4.20 2.18
C VAL A 46 3.74 5.45 2.58
N ILE A 47 5.02 5.28 2.92
CA ILE A 47 5.91 6.41 3.25
C ILE A 47 6.09 7.32 2.03
N LEU A 48 6.39 6.77 0.85
CA LEU A 48 6.54 7.56 -0.37
C LEU A 48 5.29 8.36 -0.70
N VAL A 49 4.09 7.76 -0.65
CA VAL A 49 2.84 8.48 -0.96
C VAL A 49 2.52 9.54 0.07
N ALA A 50 2.90 9.30 1.34
CA ALA A 50 2.71 10.26 2.42
C ALA A 50 3.60 11.49 2.23
N ILE A 51 4.87 11.32 1.86
CA ILE A 51 5.82 12.43 1.66
C ILE A 51 5.60 13.13 0.32
N LEU A 52 5.13 12.42 -0.72
CA LEU A 52 4.93 13.00 -2.04
C LEU A 52 3.94 14.17 -1.95
N PRO A 53 4.31 15.39 -2.41
CA PRO A 53 3.39 16.53 -2.37
C PRO A 53 2.13 16.21 -3.19
N THR A 54 0.98 16.67 -2.68
CA THR A 54 -0.29 16.67 -3.43
C THR A 54 -0.09 17.37 -4.76
N ALA A 55 -0.55 16.74 -5.84
CA ALA A 55 -0.60 17.40 -7.14
C ALA A 55 -1.67 18.49 -7.14
#